data_AF-A0A416LVB1-F1
#
_entry.id   AF-A0A416LVB1-F1
#
_cell.length_a   1.000
_cell.length_b   1.000
_cell.length_c   1.000
_cell.angle_alpha   90.00
_cell.angle_beta   90.00
_cell.angle_gamma   90.00
#
_symmetry.space_group_name_H-M   'P 1'
#
loop_
_entity.id
_entity.type
_entity.pdbx_description
1 polymer ?
#
loop_
_entity_poly.entity_id
_entity_poly.type
_entity_poly.pdbx_seq_one_letter_code
_entity_poly.pdbx_strand_id
1 'polypeptide(L)'
;MKNANIAKVLKEYRKRNQLSVTDVSIQLSEKSVPVAPKTIYGWESGQTQPDADTLLLLCEIYKINDILGTFGYDDSEKIILTRHEKELILQYRKHPEMQEAIQKLLNLS
;
A
#
# COMPACT_ATOMS: atom_id res chain seq x y z
N MET A 1 1.45 19.02 -5.69
CA MET A 1 1.13 19.27 -4.28
C MET A 1 1.98 18.35 -3.41
N LYS A 2 2.78 18.88 -2.47
CA LYS A 2 3.56 18.05 -1.54
C LYS A 2 2.60 17.46 -0.52
N ASN A 3 2.39 16.15 -0.59
CA ASN A 3 1.52 15.43 0.32
C ASN A 3 2.26 15.16 1.64
N ALA A 4 2.02 16.01 2.65
CA ALA A 4 2.68 15.94 3.96
C ALA A 4 2.49 14.58 4.65
N ASN A 5 1.43 13.85 4.30
CA ASN A 5 1.17 12.53 4.84
C ASN A 5 2.21 11.49 4.41
N ILE A 6 2.70 11.55 3.16
CA ILE A 6 3.70 10.61 2.64
C ILE A 6 4.99 10.69 3.46
N ALA A 7 5.48 11.89 3.72
CA ALA A 7 6.72 12.11 4.47
C ALA A 7 6.65 11.51 5.89
N LYS A 8 5.53 11.76 6.58
CA LYS A 8 5.28 11.23 7.93
C LYS A 8 5.23 9.71 7.93
N VAL A 9 4.44 9.13 7.03
CA VAL A 9 4.24 7.68 6.92
C VAL A 9 5.56 6.96 6.60
N LEU A 10 6.34 7.44 5.63
CA LEU A 10 7.65 6.85 5.29
C LEU A 10 8.58 6.80 6.50
N LYS A 11 8.67 7.91 7.25
CA LYS A 11 9.50 7.99 8.46
C LYS A 11 9.04 7.04 9.56
N GLU A 12 7.73 6.95 9.79
CA GLU A 12 7.16 6.04 10.78
C GLU A 12 7.42 4.59 10.42
N TYR A 13 7.16 4.20 9.18
CA TYR A 13 7.31 2.81 8.74
C TYR A 13 8.77 2.36 8.67
N ARG A 14 9.70 3.24 8.30
CA ARG A 14 11.13 2.95 8.43
C ARG A 14 11.51 2.60 9.87
N LYS A 15 11.07 3.42 10.84
CA LYS A 15 11.33 3.20 12.27
C LYS A 15 10.65 1.93 12.80
N ARG A 16 9.41 1.66 12.39
CA ARG A 16 8.69 0.42 12.78
C ARG A 16 9.41 -0.84 12.31
N ASN A 17 10.05 -0.78 11.14
CA ASN A 17 10.89 -1.86 10.62
C ASN A 17 12.33 -1.84 11.16
N GLN A 18 12.64 -0.95 12.11
CA GLN A 18 13.96 -0.85 12.76
C GLN A 18 15.11 -0.55 11.77
N LEU A 19 14.80 0.12 10.66
CA LEU A 19 15.79 0.47 9.64
C LEU A 19 16.39 1.85 9.90
N SER A 20 17.71 1.96 9.78
CA SER A 20 18.39 3.25 9.67
C SER A 20 18.18 3.85 8.27
N VAL A 21 18.42 5.15 8.12
CA VAL A 21 18.39 5.77 6.78
C VAL A 21 19.47 5.17 5.86
N THR A 22 20.61 4.77 6.44
CA THR A 22 21.69 4.12 5.70
C THR A 22 21.26 2.74 5.19
N ASP A 23 20.53 1.96 5.99
CA ASP A 23 20.04 0.63 5.57
C ASP A 23 19.09 0.76 4.37
N VAL A 24 18.23 1.77 4.37
CA VAL A 24 17.31 2.04 3.25
C VAL A 24 18.07 2.49 2.00
N SER A 25 19.09 3.33 2.17
CA SER A 25 19.96 3.76 1.06
C SER A 25 20.68 2.57 0.40
N ILE A 26 21.16 1.62 1.21
CA ILE A 26 21.78 0.38 0.72
C ILE A 26 20.75 -0.48 -0.03
N GLN A 27 19.59 -0.75 0.58
CA GLN A 27 18.55 -1.60 -0.05
C GLN A 27 17.99 -1.01 -1.35
N LEU A 28 17.85 0.31 -1.44
CA LEU A 28 17.46 0.96 -2.70
C LEU A 28 18.56 0.84 -3.76
N SER A 29 19.84 0.91 -3.36
CA SER A 29 20.97 0.71 -4.27
C SER A 29 21.01 -0.74 -4.80
N GLU A 30 20.73 -1.74 -3.96
CA GLU A 30 20.59 -3.15 -4.37
C GLU A 30 19.46 -3.35 -5.38
N LYS A 31 18.42 -2.51 -5.31
CA LYS A 31 17.29 -2.46 -6.25
C LYS A 31 17.53 -1.55 -7.47
N SER A 32 18.79 -1.21 -7.76
CA SER A 32 19.20 -0.35 -8.89
C SER A 32 18.70 1.10 -8.82
N VAL A 33 18.34 1.60 -7.62
CA VAL A 33 17.92 2.98 -7.37
C VAL A 33 18.87 3.60 -6.32
N PRO A 34 20.11 3.94 -6.69
CA PRO A 34 21.08 4.47 -5.75
C PRO A 34 20.66 5.86 -5.27
N VAL A 35 20.38 6.00 -3.98
CA VAL A 35 20.01 7.28 -3.36
C VAL A 35 20.85 7.56 -2.13
N ALA A 36 21.31 8.80 -2.00
CA ALA A 36 22.07 9.22 -0.84
C ALA A 36 21.17 9.35 0.41
N PRO A 37 21.69 9.09 1.64
CA PRO A 37 20.94 9.28 2.89
C PRO A 37 20.25 10.64 3.01
N LYS A 38 20.88 11.71 2.55
CA LYS A 38 20.30 13.07 2.54
C LYS A 38 18.98 13.16 1.76
N THR A 39 18.84 12.38 0.69
CA THR A 39 17.64 12.36 -0.14
C THR A 39 16.48 11.73 0.61
N ILE A 40 16.74 10.64 1.33
CA ILE A 40 15.76 9.98 2.19
C ILE A 40 15.32 10.90 3.33
N TYR A 41 16.26 11.63 3.97
CA TYR A 41 15.89 12.68 4.93
C TYR A 41 15.04 13.79 4.30
N GLY A 42 15.31 14.16 3.04
CA GLY A 42 14.49 15.08 2.25
C GLY A 42 13.05 14.59 2.06
N TRP A 43 12.88 13.29 1.80
CA TRP A 43 11.55 12.67 1.71
C TRP A 43 10.83 12.62 3.06
N GLU A 44 11.51 12.20 4.12
CA GLU A 44 10.94 12.06 5.47
C GLU A 44 10.63 13.40 6.15
N SER A 45 11.26 14.49 5.69
CA SER A 45 10.96 15.86 6.12
C SER A 45 9.94 16.57 5.22
N GLY A 46 9.57 15.97 4.10
CA GLY A 46 8.66 16.57 3.10
C GLY A 46 9.31 17.69 2.28
N GLN A 47 10.63 17.85 2.33
CA GLN A 47 11.34 18.80 1.46
C GLN A 47 11.23 18.39 0.00
N THR A 48 11.40 17.10 -0.28
CA THR A 48 11.23 16.48 -1.61
C THR A 48 10.32 15.26 -1.49
N GLN A 49 9.96 14.65 -2.62
CA GLN A 49 9.22 13.39 -2.65
C GLN A 49 9.97 12.38 -3.54
N PRO A 50 9.89 11.08 -3.24
CA PRO A 50 10.29 10.05 -4.19
C PRO A 50 9.35 10.11 -5.40
N ASP A 51 9.84 9.68 -6.56
CA ASP A 51 8.95 9.36 -7.68
C ASP A 51 8.10 8.12 -7.35
N ALA A 52 7.15 7.80 -8.23
CA ALA A 52 6.20 6.71 -7.99
C ALA A 52 6.89 5.35 -7.87
N ASP A 53 7.86 5.05 -8.74
CA ASP A 53 8.57 3.77 -8.74
C ASP A 53 9.40 3.60 -7.45
N THR A 54 10.12 4.65 -7.06
CA THR A 54 10.89 4.67 -5.81
C THR A 54 9.98 4.56 -4.59
N LEU A 55 8.79 5.18 -4.62
CA LEU A 55 7.80 5.05 -3.55
C LEU A 55 7.32 3.61 -3.40
N LEU A 56 7.11 2.87 -4.49
CA LEU A 56 6.71 1.47 -4.44
C LEU A 56 7.82 0.58 -3.87
N LEU A 57 9.09 0.82 -4.25
CA LEU A 57 10.23 0.10 -3.66
C LEU A 57 10.38 0.38 -2.17
N LEU A 58 10.16 1.62 -1.73
CA LEU A 58 10.12 1.97 -0.32
C LEU A 58 8.98 1.25 0.41
N CYS A 59 7.79 1.15 -0.19
CA CYS A 59 6.69 0.37 0.37
C CYS A 59 7.08 -1.11 0.55
N GLU A 60 7.77 -1.69 -0.42
CA GLU A 60 8.28 -3.06 -0.35
C GLU A 60 9.29 -3.23 0.80
N ILE A 61 10.32 -2.37 0.86
CA ILE A 61 11.35 -2.35 1.92
C ILE A 61 10.71 -2.21 3.31
N TYR A 62 9.68 -1.39 3.42
CA TYR A 62 8.95 -1.12 4.66
C TYR A 62 7.82 -2.10 4.95
N LYS A 63 7.61 -3.13 4.11
CA LYS A 63 6.54 -4.13 4.26
C LYS A 63 5.14 -3.52 4.34
N ILE A 64 4.91 -2.47 3.55
CA ILE A 64 3.61 -1.81 3.39
C ILE A 64 2.81 -2.57 2.33
N ASN A 65 1.87 -3.40 2.77
CA ASN A 65 1.02 -4.19 1.86
C ASN A 65 -0.22 -3.43 1.38
N ASP A 66 -0.75 -2.54 2.22
CA ASP A 66 -1.93 -1.73 1.92
C ASP A 66 -1.50 -0.28 1.70
N ILE A 67 -1.04 0.03 0.48
CA ILE A 67 -0.47 1.34 0.15
C ILE A 67 -1.54 2.44 0.27
N LEU A 68 -2.71 2.24 -0.33
CA LEU A 68 -3.77 3.26 -0.33
C LEU A 68 -4.26 3.55 1.09
N GLY A 69 -4.53 2.52 1.89
CA GLY A 69 -4.95 2.71 3.27
C GLY A 69 -3.84 3.28 4.15
N THR A 70 -2.57 2.87 3.94
CA THR A 70 -1.43 3.36 4.73
C THR A 70 -1.17 4.84 4.51
N PHE A 71 -1.35 5.34 3.29
CA PHE A 71 -1.18 6.76 2.98
C PHE A 71 -2.48 7.58 3.06
N GLY A 72 -3.59 6.98 3.51
CA GLY A 72 -4.86 7.67 3.71
C GLY A 72 -5.55 8.09 2.41
N TYR A 73 -5.34 7.34 1.32
CA TYR A 73 -6.03 7.50 0.05
C TYR A 73 -7.22 6.53 -0.09
N ASP A 74 -7.42 5.65 0.89
CA ASP A 74 -8.52 4.71 0.93
C ASP A 74 -9.61 5.26 1.86
N ASP A 75 -10.60 5.94 1.28
CA ASP A 75 -11.88 6.27 1.92
C ASP A 75 -12.90 5.12 1.77
N SER A 76 -12.52 3.99 1.16
CA SER A 76 -13.44 2.85 1.06
C SER A 76 -13.61 2.22 2.43
N GLU A 77 -14.87 2.00 2.82
CA GLU A 77 -15.17 1.15 3.97
C GLU A 77 -14.46 -0.18 3.76
N LYS A 78 -13.40 -0.44 4.54
CA LYS A 78 -12.68 -1.72 4.49
C LYS A 78 -13.64 -2.82 4.94
N ILE A 79 -14.32 -3.45 3.98
CA ILE A 79 -15.19 -4.59 4.25
C ILE A 79 -14.28 -5.76 4.66
N ILE A 80 -14.14 -5.97 5.97
CA ILE A 80 -13.46 -7.15 6.50
C ILE A 80 -14.42 -8.33 6.36
N LEU A 81 -14.24 -9.10 5.29
CA LEU A 81 -15.06 -10.28 5.02
C LEU A 81 -14.76 -11.40 6.04
N THR A 82 -15.81 -11.94 6.64
CA THR A 82 -15.81 -13.19 7.38
C THR A 82 -15.40 -14.37 6.49
N ARG A 83 -15.05 -15.50 7.11
CA ARG A 83 -14.74 -16.74 6.36
C ARG A 83 -15.90 -17.16 5.44
N HIS A 84 -17.12 -17.01 5.91
CA HIS A 84 -18.31 -17.38 5.16
C HIS A 84 -18.51 -16.49 3.92
N GLU A 85 -18.36 -15.17 4.07
CA GLU A 85 -18.47 -14.24 2.93
C GLU A 85 -17.38 -14.48 1.89
N LYS A 86 -16.16 -14.81 2.32
CA LYS A 86 -15.08 -15.21 1.39
C LYS A 86 -15.47 -16.46 0.59
N GLU A 87 -16.02 -17.47 1.26
CA GLU A 87 -16.48 -18.69 0.61
C GLU A 87 -17.62 -18.40 -0.38
N LEU A 88 -18.59 -17.58 0.02
CA LEU A 88 -19.70 -17.17 -0.83
C LEU A 88 -19.22 -16.45 -2.10
N ILE A 89 -18.29 -15.51 -1.97
CA ILE A 89 -17.68 -14.81 -3.12
C ILE A 89 -16.94 -15.78 -4.04
N LEU A 90 -16.19 -16.73 -3.47
CA LEU A 90 -15.47 -17.73 -4.25
C LEU A 90 -16.41 -18.65 -5.04
N GLN A 91 -17.50 -19.11 -4.42
CA GLN A 91 -18.51 -19.94 -5.10
C GLN A 91 -19.25 -19.14 -6.17
N TYR A 92 -19.65 -17.91 -5.87
CA TYR A 92 -20.30 -17.01 -6.83
C TYR A 92 -19.45 -16.83 -8.10
N ARG A 93 -18.13 -16.65 -7.96
CA ARG A 93 -17.20 -16.51 -9.10
C ARG A 93 -16.99 -17.80 -9.89
N LYS A 94 -17.10 -18.97 -9.25
CA LYS A 94 -16.98 -20.29 -9.90
C LYS A 94 -18.20 -20.68 -10.71
N HIS A 95 -19.35 -20.07 -10.42
CA HIS A 95 -20.64 -20.40 -11.04
C HIS A 95 -21.26 -19.19 -11.79
N PRO A 96 -20.66 -18.72 -12.91
CA PRO A 96 -21.22 -17.63 -13.72
C PRO A 96 -22.69 -17.83 -14.10
N GLU A 97 -23.10 -19.07 -14.34
CA GLU A 97 -24.47 -19.46 -14.67
C GLU A 97 -25.49 -19.16 -13.55
N MET A 98 -25.04 -19.10 -12.29
CA MET A 98 -25.90 -18.81 -11.14
C MET A 98 -25.94 -17.31 -10.80
N GLN A 99 -25.06 -16.51 -11.40
CA GLN A 99 -24.88 -15.11 -11.00
C GLN A 99 -26.13 -14.26 -11.27
N GLU A 100 -26.81 -14.46 -12.41
CA GLU A 100 -28.04 -13.73 -12.76
C GLU A 100 -29.16 -14.01 -11.75
N ALA A 101 -29.32 -15.27 -11.36
CA ALA A 101 -30.32 -15.65 -10.36
C ALA A 101 -30.01 -15.05 -8.99
N ILE A 102 -28.75 -15.11 -8.56
CA ILE A 102 -28.30 -14.55 -7.29
C ILE A 102 -28.46 -13.02 -7.29
N GLN A 103 -28.15 -12.33 -8.39
CA GLN A 103 -28.37 -10.88 -8.52
C GLN A 103 -29.84 -10.52 -8.36
N LYS A 104 -30.75 -11.26 -8.99
CA LYS A 104 -32.20 -11.06 -8.82
C LYS A 104 -32.66 -11.29 -7.38
N LEU A 105 -32.18 -12.37 -6.74
CA LEU A 105 -32.55 -12.70 -5.35
C LEU A 105 -32.08 -11.65 -4.34
N LEU A 106 -30.88 -11.11 -4.56
CA LEU A 106 -30.28 -10.09 -3.71
C LEU A 106 -30.70 -8.66 -4.11
N ASN A 107 -31.52 -8.53 -5.16
CA ASN A 107 -31.94 -7.26 -5.74
C ASN A 107 -30.75 -6.33 -6.07
N LEU A 108 -29.70 -6.90 -6.62
CA LEU A 108 -28.51 -6.19 -7.10
C LEU A 108 -28.79 -5.71 -8.54
N SER A 109 -28.65 -4.41 -8.77
CA SER A 109 -28.88 -3.71 -10.05
C SER A 109 -27.65 -3.70 -10.94
#